data_AF-A0A3C1UWF5-F1
#
_entry.id   AF-A0A3C1UWF5-F1
#
_cell.length_a   1.000
_cell.length_b   1.000
_cell.length_c   1.000
_cell.angle_alpha   90.00
_cell.angle_beta   90.00
_cell.angle_gamma   90.00
#
_symmetry.space_group_name_H-M   'P 1'
#
loop_
_entity.id
_entity.type
_entity.pdbx_description
1 polymer ?
#
loop_
_entity_poly.entity_id
_entity_poly.type
_entity_poly.pdbx_seq_one_letter_code
_entity_poly.pdbx_strand_id
1 'polypeptide(L)'
;MPYFMKKARDPISSYTHFLGAILFGAGAILLFFRAFATGSTDKRTLLSLLAFGCSITALYSASAIYHFCNREPKVIFHLRKLDHSMIYVLIAGTYTPILLAYLEPPKGAAFTAAMWIIAAAGIAM
;
A
#
# COMPACT_ATOMS: atom_id res chain seq x y z
N MET A 1 -1.44 23.57 -4.55
CA MET A 1 -2.09 22.88 -3.42
C MET A 1 -3.41 23.57 -3.08
N PRO A 2 -4.54 22.84 -3.01
CA PRO A 2 -5.86 23.38 -2.70
C PRO A 2 -5.92 24.10 -1.34
N TYR A 3 -6.87 25.04 -1.19
CA TYR A 3 -7.02 25.83 0.05
C TYR A 3 -7.27 24.97 1.29
N PHE A 4 -8.08 23.91 1.18
CA PHE A 4 -8.37 23.03 2.31
C PHE A 4 -7.14 22.26 2.82
N MET A 5 -6.19 21.92 1.94
CA MET A 5 -4.95 21.24 2.32
C MET A 5 -4.02 22.14 3.14
N LYS A 6 -4.15 23.47 3.03
CA LYS A 6 -3.41 24.41 3.90
C LYS A 6 -3.82 24.32 5.37
N LYS A 7 -4.99 23.74 5.67
CA LYS A 7 -5.48 23.51 7.04
C LYS A 7 -5.02 22.16 7.63
N ALA A 8 -4.31 21.35 6.86
CA ALA A 8 -3.74 20.09 7.34
C ALA A 8 -2.69 20.34 8.43
N ARG A 9 -2.51 19.34 9.30
CA ARG A 9 -1.45 19.37 10.33
C ARG A 9 -0.05 19.47 9.70
N ASP A 10 0.15 18.76 8.58
CA ASP A 10 1.35 18.86 7.74
C ASP A 10 0.92 18.97 6.26
N PRO A 11 0.79 20.21 5.74
CA PRO A 11 0.19 20.46 4.44
C PRO A 11 0.95 19.86 3.26
N ILE A 12 2.29 19.92 3.26
CA ILE A 12 3.09 19.46 2.12
C ILE A 12 3.02 17.93 2.06
N SER A 13 3.29 17.24 3.17
CA SER A 13 3.23 15.79 3.23
C SER A 13 1.82 15.27 2.95
N SER A 14 0.78 15.89 3.52
CA SER A 14 -0.60 15.49 3.23
C SER A 14 -0.92 15.56 1.73
N TYR A 15 -0.50 16.64 1.06
CA TYR A 15 -0.78 16.84 -0.36
C TYR A 15 0.00 15.89 -1.27
N THR A 16 1.29 15.68 -1.02
CA THR A 16 2.11 14.75 -1.83
C THR A 16 1.59 13.32 -1.68
N HIS A 17 1.24 12.90 -0.47
CA HIS A 17 0.72 11.57 -0.23
C HIS A 17 -0.69 11.37 -0.81
N PHE A 18 -1.55 12.40 -0.73
CA PHE A 18 -2.87 12.36 -1.34
C PHE A 18 -2.81 12.21 -2.87
N LEU A 19 -1.91 12.96 -3.53
CA LEU A 19 -1.65 12.78 -4.95
C LEU A 19 -1.14 11.37 -5.26
N GLY A 20 -0.23 10.85 -4.43
CA GLY A 20 0.21 9.45 -4.51
C GLY A 20 -0.95 8.47 -4.44
N ALA A 21 -1.86 8.63 -3.47
CA ALA A 21 -3.02 7.75 -3.28
C ALA A 21 -3.91 7.71 -4.52
N ILE A 22 -4.18 8.87 -5.14
CA ILE A 22 -4.95 8.96 -6.38
C ILE A 22 -4.22 8.29 -7.54
N LEU A 23 -2.95 8.64 -7.77
CA LEU A 23 -2.18 8.15 -8.91
C LEU A 23 -1.95 6.64 -8.83
N PHE A 24 -1.54 6.13 -7.66
CA PHE A 24 -1.34 4.70 -7.46
C PHE A 24 -2.65 3.92 -7.43
N GLY A 25 -3.72 4.48 -6.85
CA GLY A 25 -5.06 3.89 -6.91
C GLY A 25 -5.58 3.75 -8.34
N ALA A 26 -5.48 4.81 -9.14
CA ALA A 26 -5.83 4.78 -10.55
C ALA A 26 -4.95 3.78 -11.32
N GLY A 27 -3.65 3.77 -11.08
CA GLY A 27 -2.72 2.81 -11.68
C GLY A 27 -3.06 1.36 -11.34
N ALA A 28 -3.37 1.06 -10.08
CA ALA A 28 -3.79 -0.27 -9.63
C ALA A 28 -5.08 -0.72 -10.33
N ILE A 29 -6.08 0.17 -10.42
CA ILE A 29 -7.33 -0.09 -11.12
C ILE A 29 -7.08 -0.37 -12.61
N LEU A 30 -6.25 0.44 -13.28
CA LEU A 30 -5.90 0.25 -14.69
C LEU A 30 -5.17 -1.08 -14.93
N LEU A 31 -4.23 -1.45 -14.06
CA LEU A 31 -3.53 -2.73 -14.14
C LEU A 31 -4.48 -3.91 -13.92
N PHE A 32 -5.43 -3.78 -13.00
CA PHE A 32 -6.46 -4.78 -12.77
C PHE A 32 -7.30 -4.98 -14.04
N PHE A 33 -7.85 -3.91 -14.63
CA PHE A 33 -8.60 -4.00 -15.89
C PHE A 33 -7.77 -4.60 -17.02
N ARG A 34 -6.50 -4.19 -17.15
CA ARG A 34 -5.60 -4.73 -18.18
C ARG A 34 -5.39 -6.23 -18.03
N ALA A 35 -5.21 -6.72 -16.80
CA ALA A 35 -5.02 -8.15 -16.56
C ALA A 35 -6.21 -8.95 -17.10
N PHE A 36 -7.43 -8.57 -16.74
CA PHE A 36 -8.64 -9.27 -17.19
C PHE A 36 -8.96 -9.07 -18.68
N ALA A 37 -8.59 -7.93 -19.27
CA ALA A 37 -8.78 -7.70 -20.71
C ALA A 37 -7.96 -8.65 -21.59
N THR A 38 -6.85 -9.19 -21.09
CA THR A 38 -5.97 -10.11 -21.84
C THR A 38 -6.45 -11.57 -21.85
N GLY A 39 -7.57 -11.89 -21.22
CA GLY A 39 -8.27 -13.17 -21.36
C GLY A 39 -7.65 -14.37 -20.62
N SER A 40 -6.49 -14.22 -19.97
CA SER A 40 -5.88 -15.29 -19.16
C SER A 40 -4.95 -14.75 -18.05
N THR A 41 -5.52 -14.28 -16.95
CA THR A 41 -4.74 -13.91 -15.75
C THR A 41 -4.50 -15.15 -14.89
N ASP A 42 -3.24 -15.58 -14.77
CA ASP A 42 -2.90 -16.66 -13.84
C ASP A 42 -2.99 -16.19 -12.37
N LYS A 43 -3.12 -17.15 -11.44
CA LYS A 43 -3.30 -16.86 -10.00
C LYS A 43 -2.14 -16.07 -9.39
N ARG A 44 -0.89 -16.28 -9.86
CA ARG A 44 0.29 -15.59 -9.33
C ARG A 44 0.26 -14.13 -9.74
N THR A 45 -0.10 -13.85 -11.00
CA THR A 45 -0.29 -12.49 -11.50
C THR A 45 -1.40 -11.77 -10.74
N LEU A 46 -2.54 -12.41 -10.50
CA LEU A 46 -3.64 -11.80 -9.73
C LEU A 46 -3.21 -11.48 -8.28
N LEU A 47 -2.56 -12.42 -7.59
CA LEU A 47 -2.09 -12.21 -6.22
C LEU A 47 -1.06 -11.08 -6.16
N SER A 48 -0.16 -11.01 -7.14
CA SER A 48 0.85 -9.96 -7.27
C SER A 48 0.24 -8.57 -7.45
N LEU A 49 -0.76 -8.47 -8.33
CA LEU A 49 -1.49 -7.22 -8.58
C LEU A 49 -2.24 -6.74 -7.33
N LEU A 50 -2.93 -7.64 -6.64
CA LEU A 50 -3.67 -7.30 -5.43
C LEU A 50 -2.72 -6.90 -4.29
N ALA A 51 -1.67 -7.68 -4.04
CA ALA A 51 -0.71 -7.41 -2.98
C ALA A 51 -0.01 -6.06 -3.18
N PHE A 52 0.53 -5.80 -4.36
CA PHE A 52 1.20 -4.53 -4.63
C PHE A 52 0.21 -3.37 -4.71
N GLY A 53 -0.82 -3.48 -5.54
CA GLY A 53 -1.78 -2.41 -5.79
C GLY A 53 -2.53 -1.97 -4.54
N CYS A 54 -3.05 -2.90 -3.74
CA CYS A 54 -3.75 -2.55 -2.51
C CYS A 54 -2.81 -1.97 -1.46
N SER A 55 -1.60 -2.52 -1.30
CA SER A 55 -0.66 -2.05 -0.27
C SER A 55 -0.18 -0.62 -0.52
N ILE A 56 0.17 -0.28 -1.76
CA ILE A 56 0.65 1.07 -2.10
C ILE A 56 -0.48 2.09 -1.99
N THR A 57 -1.69 1.77 -2.48
CA THR A 57 -2.84 2.67 -2.34
C THR A 57 -3.21 2.87 -0.87
N ALA A 58 -3.20 1.81 -0.07
CA ALA A 58 -3.52 1.90 1.35
C ALA A 58 -2.48 2.70 2.15
N LEU A 59 -1.17 2.54 1.86
CA LEU A 59 -0.12 3.33 2.51
C LEU A 59 -0.29 4.82 2.23
N TYR A 60 -0.40 5.19 0.95
CA TYR A 60 -0.53 6.59 0.59
C TYR A 60 -1.83 7.21 1.11
N SER A 61 -2.90 6.43 1.17
CA SER A 61 -4.18 6.87 1.77
C SER A 61 -4.06 7.08 3.28
N ALA A 62 -3.50 6.11 4.00
CA ALA A 62 -3.30 6.21 5.45
C ALA A 62 -2.43 7.41 5.81
N SER A 63 -1.34 7.62 5.07
CA SER A 63 -0.42 8.72 5.29
C SER A 63 -1.04 10.09 4.99
N ALA A 64 -1.77 10.19 3.87
CA ALA A 64 -2.49 11.41 3.53
C ALA A 64 -3.48 11.80 4.63
N ILE A 65 -4.25 10.84 5.16
CA ILE A 65 -5.20 11.04 6.26
C ILE A 65 -4.48 11.43 7.55
N TYR A 66 -3.38 10.75 7.88
CA TYR A 66 -2.60 11.06 9.09
C TYR A 66 -2.05 12.48 9.08
N HIS A 67 -1.41 12.92 7.99
CA HIS A 67 -0.86 14.28 7.87
C HIS A 67 -1.95 15.35 7.69
N PHE A 68 -3.12 14.98 7.17
CA PHE A 68 -4.28 15.87 7.11
C PHE A 68 -4.92 16.11 8.49
N CYS A 69 -5.05 15.06 9.29
CA CYS A 69 -5.87 15.06 10.49
C CYS A 69 -5.30 15.94 11.61
N ASN A 70 -6.09 16.94 12.02
CA ASN A 70 -5.82 17.83 13.16
C ASN A 70 -6.91 17.67 14.24
N ARG A 71 -7.07 16.44 14.74
CA ARG A 71 -8.07 16.06 15.77
C ARG A 71 -7.39 15.77 17.11
N GLU A 72 -8.15 15.27 18.09
CA GLU A 72 -7.67 14.91 19.41
C GLU A 72 -6.43 13.99 19.37
N PRO A 73 -5.51 14.10 20.35
CA PRO A 73 -4.27 13.31 20.40
C PRO A 73 -4.49 11.80 20.28
N LYS A 74 -5.60 11.27 20.82
CA LYS A 74 -5.95 9.85 20.71
C LYS A 74 -6.16 9.40 19.27
N VAL A 75 -6.87 10.20 18.47
CA VAL A 75 -7.10 9.91 17.04
C VAL A 75 -5.79 9.96 16.26
N ILE A 76 -4.98 10.99 16.51
CA ILE A 76 -3.66 11.16 15.90
C ILE A 76 -2.75 9.95 16.21
N PHE A 77 -2.78 9.44 17.45
CA PHE A 77 -2.00 8.28 17.86
C PHE A 77 -2.36 7.02 17.05
N HIS A 78 -3.64 6.73 16.89
CA HIS A 78 -4.09 5.57 16.11
C HIS A 78 -3.76 5.73 14.62
N LEU A 79 -3.94 6.92 14.05
CA LEU A 79 -3.58 7.19 12.65
C LEU A 79 -2.08 7.06 12.40
N ARG A 80 -1.24 7.51 13.35
CA ARG A 80 0.22 7.34 13.27
C ARG A 80 0.60 5.86 13.27
N LYS A 81 -0.01 5.06 14.14
CA LYS A 81 0.22 3.61 14.19
C LYS A 81 -0.18 2.96 12.87
N LEU A 82 -1.33 3.32 12.32
CA LEU A 82 -1.79 2.81 11.03
C LEU A 82 -0.82 3.18 9.90
N ASP A 83 -0.43 4.45 9.81
CA ASP A 83 0.50 4.94 8.78
C ASP A 83 1.85 4.20 8.82
N HIS A 84 2.44 4.06 10.01
CA HIS A 84 3.67 3.29 10.17
C HIS A 84 3.48 1.79 9.87
N SER A 85 2.34 1.21 10.25
CA SER A 85 2.03 -0.20 9.96
C SER A 85 1.98 -0.47 8.45
N MET A 86 1.45 0.48 7.68
CA MET A 86 1.34 0.34 6.24
C MET A 86 2.69 0.26 5.53
N ILE A 87 3.78 0.75 6.13
CA ILE A 87 5.14 0.62 5.58
C ILE A 87 5.52 -0.87 5.48
N TYR A 88 5.26 -1.65 6.54
CA TYR A 88 5.50 -3.09 6.54
C TYR A 88 4.66 -3.82 5.48
N VAL A 89 3.39 -3.43 5.35
CA VAL A 89 2.48 -3.99 4.35
C VAL A 89 2.96 -3.67 2.93
N LEU A 90 3.40 -2.44 2.67
CA LEU A 90 3.93 -2.03 1.36
C LEU A 90 5.23 -2.76 1.01
N ILE A 91 6.12 -2.98 1.99
CA ILE A 91 7.34 -3.76 1.77
C ILE A 91 6.94 -5.18 1.29
N ALA A 92 6.09 -5.88 2.04
CA ALA A 92 5.63 -7.22 1.64
C ALA A 92 4.89 -7.22 0.28
N GLY A 93 4.03 -6.22 0.06
CA GLY A 93 3.30 -6.03 -1.19
C GLY A 93 4.20 -5.77 -2.40
N THR A 94 5.30 -5.04 -2.23
CA THR A 94 6.28 -4.74 -3.29
C THR A 94 7.10 -5.96 -3.67
N TYR A 95 7.48 -6.80 -2.71
CA TYR A 95 8.25 -8.02 -2.98
C TYR A 95 7.40 -9.15 -3.56
N THR A 96 6.09 -9.21 -3.26
CA THR A 96 5.19 -10.25 -3.77
C THR A 96 5.26 -10.45 -5.30
N PRO A 97 5.08 -9.42 -6.16
CA PRO A 97 5.22 -9.56 -7.61
C PRO A 97 6.62 -10.05 -8.03
N ILE A 98 7.67 -9.57 -7.38
CA ILE A 98 9.06 -9.93 -7.72
C ILE A 98 9.29 -11.41 -7.42
N LEU A 99 8.95 -11.86 -6.22
CA LEU A 99 9.13 -13.23 -5.78
C LEU A 99 8.28 -14.21 -6.59
N LEU A 100 7.03 -13.83 -6.88
CA LEU A 100 6.12 -14.66 -7.66
C LEU A 100 6.37 -14.59 -9.17
N ALA A 101 7.15 -13.64 -9.71
CA ALA A 101 7.52 -13.63 -11.12
C ALA A 101 8.83 -14.38 -11.38
N TYR A 102 9.84 -14.20 -10.50
CA TYR A 102 11.21 -14.64 -10.78
C TYR A 102 11.63 -15.93 -10.08
N LEU A 103 10.90 -16.39 -9.05
CA LEU A 103 11.21 -17.65 -8.38
C LEU A 103 10.23 -18.76 -8.79
N GLU A 104 10.77 -19.96 -9.01
CA GLU A 104 9.95 -21.15 -9.24
C GLU A 104 9.25 -21.60 -7.95
N PRO A 105 8.01 -22.13 -8.05
CA PRO A 105 7.39 -22.84 -6.94
C PRO A 105 8.24 -24.05 -6.50
N PRO A 106 8.32 -24.36 -5.19
CA PRO A 106 7.61 -23.73 -4.07
C PRO A 106 8.33 -22.51 -3.47
N LYS A 107 9.56 -22.19 -3.90
CA LYS A 107 10.40 -21.16 -3.28
C LYS A 107 9.73 -19.78 -3.32
N GLY A 108 9.16 -19.38 -4.46
CA GLY A 108 8.47 -18.09 -4.58
C GLY A 108 7.34 -17.91 -3.56
N ALA A 109 6.54 -18.95 -3.32
CA ALA A 109 5.48 -18.94 -2.30
C ALA A 109 6.05 -18.89 -0.87
N ALA A 110 7.10 -19.66 -0.58
CA ALA A 110 7.73 -19.69 0.75
C ALA A 110 8.32 -18.32 1.13
N PHE A 111 9.08 -17.67 0.23
CA PHE A 111 9.62 -16.33 0.47
C PHE A 111 8.51 -15.27 0.57
N THR A 112 7.44 -15.39 -0.23
CA THR A 112 6.29 -14.49 -0.11
C THR A 112 5.66 -14.62 1.28
N ALA A 113 5.38 -15.83 1.75
CA ALA A 113 4.84 -16.06 3.09
C ALA A 113 5.76 -15.51 4.19
N ALA A 114 7.08 -15.72 4.08
CA ALA A 114 8.06 -15.19 5.03
C ALA A 114 8.00 -13.64 5.12
N MET A 115 7.92 -12.95 3.98
CA MET A 115 7.80 -11.48 3.96
C MET A 115 6.52 -10.98 4.67
N TRP A 116 5.39 -11.66 4.45
CA TRP A 116 4.12 -11.30 5.10
C TRP A 116 4.13 -11.61 6.60
N ILE A 117 4.81 -12.68 7.05
CA ILE A 117 5.01 -12.97 8.49
C ILE A 117 5.85 -11.89 9.14
N ILE A 118 6.96 -11.48 8.52
CA ILE A 118 7.82 -10.40 9.03
C ILE A 118 7.03 -9.08 9.09
N ALA A 119 6.22 -8.79 8.07
CA ALA A 119 5.36 -7.62 8.10
C ALA A 119 4.35 -7.66 9.26
N ALA A 120 3.69 -8.79 9.49
CA ALA A 120 2.77 -8.96 10.60
C ALA A 120 3.47 -8.80 11.97
N ALA A 121 4.68 -9.35 12.12
CA ALA A 121 5.49 -9.16 13.33
C ALA A 121 5.85 -7.68 13.55
N GLY A 122 6.29 -6.98 12.49
CA GLY A 122 6.62 -5.56 12.56
C GLY A 122 5.44 -4.65 12.90
N ILE A 123 4.21 -5.04 12.54
CA ILE A 123 2.98 -4.32 12.90
C ILE A 123 2.60 -4.55 14.38
N ALA A 124 2.91 -5.72 14.93
CA ALA A 124 2.53 -6.11 16.29
C ALA A 124 3.43 -5.51 17.38
N MET A 125 4.66 -5.13 17.03
CA MET A 125 5.64 -4.50 17.93
C MET A 125 5.40 -3.00 18.11
#